data_AF-A0A2S9MCH2-F1
#
_entry.id   AF-A0A2S9MCH2-F1
#
_cell.length_a   1.000
_cell.length_b   1.000
_cell.length_c   1.000
_cell.angle_alpha   90.00
_cell.angle_beta   90.00
_cell.angle_gamma   90.00
#
_symmetry.space_group_name_H-M   'P 1'
#
loop_
_entity.id
_entity.type
_entity.pdbx_description
1 polymer ?
#
loop_
_entity_poly.entity_id
_entity_poly.type
_entity_poly.pdbx_seq_one_letter_code
_entity_poly.pdbx_strand_id
1 'polypeptide(L)'
;GGVAHDFNNLLMIISSNVQIMRRRNAEHLDKELGAIERALKNGQSLTRQLLGVARKQPLHSETIDVGQWLGSCRELLKTSLGSKSSLVVAIDPGVWPIRVDVAELELAVINLAVNARDAMPTGGRFTVGARNVTLRREDGFPLTGDFAQLSFDDTGSGMAPDVLSRAFEPLFTTKAHGMGTGLGLPQVFAFCERSGGLATIDSAVGAGTSVRLYLPRARAEDITTRPSAAAHVAPHTGLHVLLVEDNSEVAAGTEALLSLLGHRVTYAATGDDALRLIESATDDNAFDLVISDIHMPGRLNGIDLAEAIDKRPEKLPVILVTGYAEELDRTRSVNVRVLSKPFDIALLDAILLEIRDGRDERHPGS
;
A
#
# COMPACT_ATOMS: atom_id res chain seq x y z
N GLY A 1 -15.96 13.33 3.55
CA GLY A 1 -15.44 12.48 2.47
C GLY A 1 -16.56 11.61 1.97
N GLY A 2 -17.23 12.00 0.88
CA GLY A 2 -18.21 11.15 0.17
C GLY A 2 -17.67 10.76 -1.20
N VAL A 3 -17.22 11.76 -1.96
CA VAL A 3 -16.68 11.61 -3.32
C VAL A 3 -15.50 10.61 -3.41
N ALA A 4 -14.63 10.56 -2.41
CA ALA A 4 -13.48 9.65 -2.36
C ALA A 4 -13.87 8.18 -2.20
N HIS A 5 -14.87 7.93 -1.35
CA HIS A 5 -15.46 6.62 -1.13
C HIS A 5 -16.16 6.12 -2.40
N ASP A 6 -16.97 6.99 -3.01
CA ASP A 6 -17.67 6.66 -4.26
C ASP A 6 -16.67 6.35 -5.40
N PHE A 7 -15.57 7.08 -5.47
CA PHE A 7 -14.52 6.84 -6.45
C PHE A 7 -13.75 5.53 -6.20
N ASN A 8 -13.46 5.21 -4.94
CA ASN A 8 -12.84 3.93 -4.57
C ASN A 8 -13.77 2.74 -4.86
N ASN A 9 -15.08 2.89 -4.65
CA ASN A 9 -16.07 1.87 -4.98
C ASN A 9 -16.10 1.60 -6.50
N LEU A 10 -16.06 2.64 -7.33
CA LEU A 10 -15.96 2.48 -8.79
C LEU A 10 -14.67 1.74 -9.19
N LEU A 11 -13.52 2.11 -8.62
CA LEU A 11 -12.25 1.44 -8.90
C LEU A 11 -12.28 -0.03 -8.46
N MET A 12 -12.92 -0.34 -7.34
CA MET A 12 -13.09 -1.69 -6.82
C MET A 12 -13.96 -2.54 -7.76
N ILE A 13 -15.11 -2.02 -8.22
CA ILE A 13 -16.00 -2.71 -9.16
C ILE A 13 -15.26 -3.06 -10.46
N ILE A 14 -14.52 -2.10 -11.02
CA ILE A 14 -13.78 -2.31 -12.27
C ILE A 14 -12.65 -3.32 -12.07
N SER A 15 -11.93 -3.27 -10.93
CA SER A 15 -10.87 -4.24 -10.59
C SER A 15 -11.41 -5.67 -10.49
N SER A 16 -12.52 -5.88 -9.77
CA SER A 16 -13.12 -7.19 -9.60
C SER A 16 -13.54 -7.82 -10.93
N ASN A 17 -14.15 -7.03 -11.83
CA ASN A 17 -14.56 -7.53 -13.15
C ASN A 17 -13.37 -7.95 -14.02
N VAL A 18 -12.29 -7.19 -14.01
CA VAL A 18 -11.05 -7.52 -14.74
C VAL A 18 -10.47 -8.85 -14.24
N GLN A 19 -10.45 -9.07 -12.92
CA GLN A 19 -9.93 -10.28 -12.31
C GLN A 19 -10.82 -11.51 -12.57
N ILE A 20 -12.14 -11.33 -12.61
CA ILE A 20 -13.09 -12.37 -13.05
C ILE A 20 -12.81 -12.77 -14.51
N MET A 21 -12.55 -11.79 -15.40
CA MET A 21 -12.24 -12.08 -16.80
C MET A 21 -10.92 -12.85 -16.98
N ARG A 22 -9.88 -12.50 -16.22
CA ARG A 22 -8.60 -13.26 -16.20
C ARG A 22 -8.80 -14.71 -15.80
N ARG A 23 -9.53 -14.96 -14.69
CA ARG A 23 -9.77 -16.31 -14.19
C ARG A 23 -10.69 -17.15 -15.07
N ARG A 24 -11.55 -16.52 -15.88
CA ARG A 24 -12.34 -17.21 -16.93
C ARG A 24 -11.53 -17.51 -18.19
N ASN A 25 -10.21 -17.39 -18.14
CA ASN A 25 -9.28 -17.71 -19.22
C ASN A 25 -9.57 -16.92 -20.51
N ALA A 26 -9.91 -15.63 -20.37
CA ALA A 26 -10.07 -14.70 -21.49
C ALA A 26 -8.71 -14.26 -22.07
N GLU A 27 -7.86 -15.22 -22.44
CA GLU A 27 -6.50 -15.00 -22.96
C GLU A 27 -6.48 -14.09 -24.20
N HIS A 28 -7.58 -14.05 -24.95
CA HIS A 28 -7.73 -13.16 -26.11
C HIS A 28 -7.88 -11.67 -25.76
N LEU A 29 -7.99 -11.30 -24.47
CA LEU A 29 -8.10 -9.92 -23.97
C LEU A 29 -6.94 -9.51 -23.07
N ASP A 30 -5.86 -10.29 -23.01
CA ASP A 30 -4.76 -10.04 -22.05
C ASP A 30 -4.13 -8.65 -22.17
N LYS A 31 -4.09 -8.11 -23.39
CA LYS A 31 -3.56 -6.76 -23.67
C LYS A 31 -4.50 -5.68 -23.14
N GLU A 32 -5.80 -5.83 -23.37
CA GLU A 32 -6.88 -4.92 -22.96
C GLU A 32 -7.05 -4.95 -21.44
N LEU A 33 -7.11 -6.15 -20.83
CA LEU A 33 -7.16 -6.35 -19.39
C LEU A 33 -5.91 -5.74 -18.73
N GLY A 34 -4.71 -5.98 -19.27
CA GLY A 34 -3.49 -5.35 -18.78
C GLY A 34 -3.48 -3.83 -18.90
N ALA A 35 -4.15 -3.26 -19.90
CA ALA A 35 -4.30 -1.80 -20.03
C ALA A 35 -5.26 -1.22 -18.98
N ILE A 36 -6.37 -1.92 -18.71
CA ILE A 36 -7.33 -1.55 -17.67
C ILE A 36 -6.66 -1.66 -16.28
N GLU A 37 -5.89 -2.71 -16.00
CA GLU A 37 -5.14 -2.88 -14.75
C GLU A 37 -4.16 -1.73 -14.51
N ARG A 38 -3.41 -1.32 -15.55
CA ARG A 38 -2.52 -0.15 -15.46
C ARG A 38 -3.29 1.15 -15.22
N ALA A 39 -4.42 1.33 -15.90
CA ALA A 39 -5.28 2.51 -15.72
C ALA A 39 -5.89 2.56 -14.31
N LEU A 40 -6.31 1.41 -13.77
CA LEU A 40 -6.79 1.27 -12.40
C LEU A 40 -5.70 1.59 -11.38
N LYS A 41 -4.50 1.02 -11.54
CA LYS A 41 -3.36 1.30 -10.65
C LYS A 41 -2.99 2.79 -10.67
N ASN A 42 -3.00 3.41 -11.85
CA ASN A 42 -2.78 4.84 -12.00
C ASN A 42 -3.90 5.68 -11.37
N GLY A 43 -5.17 5.29 -11.56
CA GLY A 43 -6.33 5.96 -10.95
C GLY A 43 -6.33 5.85 -9.43
N GLN A 44 -6.03 4.68 -8.89
CA GLN A 44 -5.85 4.45 -7.45
C GLN A 44 -4.71 5.30 -6.89
N SER A 45 -3.56 5.35 -7.59
CA SER A 45 -2.44 6.21 -7.22
C SER A 45 -2.84 7.68 -7.23
N LEU A 46 -3.55 8.15 -8.25
CA LEU A 46 -3.98 9.54 -8.36
C LEU A 46 -4.99 9.91 -7.27
N THR A 47 -5.95 9.03 -6.97
CA THR A 47 -6.90 9.21 -5.86
C THR A 47 -6.18 9.24 -4.52
N ARG A 48 -5.23 8.32 -4.30
CA ARG A 48 -4.39 8.29 -3.09
C ARG A 48 -3.49 9.54 -3.00
N GLN A 49 -3.00 10.07 -4.12
CA GLN A 49 -2.25 11.33 -4.20
C GLN A 49 -3.12 12.56 -3.89
N LEU A 50 -4.35 12.62 -4.41
CA LEU A 50 -5.30 13.70 -4.14
C LEU A 50 -5.77 13.69 -2.67
N LEU A 51 -5.94 12.50 -2.08
CA LEU A 51 -6.36 12.33 -0.68
C LEU A 51 -5.19 12.45 0.30
N GLY A 52 -3.98 12.06 -0.10
CA GLY A 52 -2.75 12.20 0.70
C GLY A 52 -2.30 13.64 0.89
N VAL A 53 -2.70 14.55 -0.01
CA VAL A 53 -2.55 16.01 0.20
C VAL A 53 -3.55 16.53 1.25
N ALA A 54 -4.64 15.80 1.50
CA ALA A 54 -5.67 16.20 2.45
C ALA A 54 -5.46 15.63 3.87
N ARG A 55 -5.06 14.36 4.06
CA ARG A 55 -4.96 13.72 5.39
C ARG A 55 -3.92 12.57 5.48
N LYS A 56 -3.34 12.42 6.69
CA LYS A 56 -2.28 11.46 7.07
C LYS A 56 -2.82 10.00 7.07
N GLN A 57 -2.33 9.14 6.17
CA GLN A 57 -2.58 7.69 6.17
C GLN A 57 -1.56 6.94 7.07
N PRO A 58 -1.93 5.80 7.70
CA PRO A 58 -0.99 4.93 8.42
C PRO A 58 -0.13 4.10 7.45
N LEU A 59 1.17 4.03 7.74
CA LEU A 59 2.19 3.34 6.94
C LEU A 59 2.11 1.82 7.13
N HIS A 60 2.11 1.05 6.04
CA HIS A 60 2.35 -0.39 6.07
C HIS A 60 3.86 -0.66 6.15
N SER A 61 4.45 -0.43 7.33
CA SER A 61 5.91 -0.47 7.48
C SER A 61 6.47 -1.88 7.59
N GLU A 62 7.35 -2.25 6.66
CA GLU A 62 8.10 -3.50 6.64
C GLU A 62 9.59 -3.24 6.84
N THR A 63 10.32 -4.20 7.41
CA THR A 63 11.78 -4.12 7.53
C THR A 63 12.42 -4.68 6.26
N ILE A 64 13.17 -3.85 5.54
CA ILE A 64 13.79 -4.22 4.27
C ILE A 64 15.31 -4.14 4.33
N ASP A 65 15.96 -5.04 3.61
CA ASP A 65 17.38 -4.94 3.25
C ASP A 65 17.52 -3.95 2.09
N VAL A 66 18.18 -2.83 2.33
CA VAL A 66 18.33 -1.74 1.36
C VAL A 66 19.07 -2.22 0.10
N GLY A 67 20.06 -3.10 0.26
CA GLY A 67 20.87 -3.62 -0.84
C GLY A 67 20.05 -4.48 -1.80
N GLN A 68 19.30 -5.43 -1.25
CA GLN A 68 18.40 -6.30 -2.02
C GLN A 68 17.28 -5.50 -2.69
N TRP A 69 16.65 -4.59 -1.93
CA TRP A 69 15.55 -3.77 -2.42
C TRP A 69 16.00 -2.87 -3.58
N LEU A 70 17.11 -2.14 -3.45
CA LEU A 70 17.66 -1.33 -4.56
C LEU A 70 18.01 -2.18 -5.79
N GLY A 71 18.46 -3.42 -5.59
CA GLY A 71 18.65 -4.39 -6.65
C GLY A 71 17.37 -4.66 -7.45
N SER A 72 16.25 -4.90 -6.75
CA SER A 72 14.94 -5.13 -7.37
C SER A 72 14.35 -3.87 -8.03
N CYS A 73 14.60 -2.67 -7.50
CA CYS A 73 14.09 -1.41 -8.06
C CYS A 73 14.83 -0.96 -9.33
N ARG A 74 15.91 -1.63 -9.74
CA ARG A 74 16.74 -1.21 -10.88
C ARG A 74 15.96 -1.10 -12.19
N GLU A 75 15.11 -2.07 -12.51
CA GLU A 75 14.35 -2.06 -13.77
C GLU A 75 13.24 -1.00 -13.78
N LEU A 76 12.62 -0.77 -12.61
CA LEU A 76 11.67 0.31 -12.40
C LEU A 76 12.36 1.68 -12.60
N LEU A 77 13.54 1.88 -12.02
CA LEU A 77 14.32 3.10 -12.17
C LEU A 77 14.72 3.36 -13.63
N LYS A 78 15.20 2.33 -14.34
CA LYS A 78 15.52 2.44 -15.77
C LYS A 78 14.30 2.85 -16.58
N THR A 79 13.15 2.26 -16.30
CA THR A 79 11.90 2.57 -17.01
C THR A 79 11.50 4.03 -16.78
N SER A 80 11.57 4.51 -15.55
CA SER A 80 11.25 5.90 -15.18
C SER A 80 12.20 6.92 -15.79
N LEU A 81 13.50 6.62 -15.81
CA LEU A 81 14.56 7.48 -16.38
C LEU A 81 14.51 7.54 -17.91
N GLY A 82 14.05 6.47 -18.57
CA GLY A 82 14.05 6.35 -20.02
C GLY A 82 15.43 6.06 -20.61
N SER A 83 15.49 5.92 -21.94
CA SER A 83 16.69 5.42 -22.65
C SER A 83 17.85 6.41 -22.77
N LYS A 84 17.63 7.70 -22.46
CA LYS A 84 18.63 8.76 -22.63
C LYS A 84 19.55 8.93 -21.41
N SER A 85 19.20 8.35 -20.27
CA SER A 85 19.92 8.54 -19.01
C SER A 85 20.57 7.24 -18.56
N SER A 86 21.81 7.33 -18.07
CA SER A 86 22.52 6.19 -17.48
C SER A 86 22.21 6.06 -16.00
N LEU A 87 21.93 4.84 -15.54
CA LEU A 87 21.70 4.51 -14.13
C LEU A 87 22.96 3.86 -13.53
N VAL A 88 23.50 4.47 -12.49
CA VAL A 88 24.60 3.92 -11.68
C VAL A 88 24.06 3.61 -10.29
N VAL A 89 24.37 2.43 -9.76
CA VAL A 89 23.96 2.01 -8.41
C VAL A 89 25.22 1.72 -7.60
N ALA A 90 25.41 2.42 -6.49
CA ALA A 90 26.59 2.35 -5.63
C ALA A 90 26.16 2.12 -4.17
N ILE A 91 26.19 0.87 -3.73
CA ILE A 91 25.71 0.46 -2.41
C ILE A 91 26.93 0.01 -1.60
N ASP A 92 27.16 0.64 -0.44
CA ASP A 92 28.19 0.21 0.48
C ASP A 92 27.86 -1.18 1.04
N PRO A 93 28.85 -2.04 1.31
CA PRO A 93 28.58 -3.34 1.92
C PRO A 93 28.05 -3.15 3.35
N GLY A 94 26.99 -3.89 3.70
CA GLY A 94 26.45 -3.90 5.07
C GLY A 94 25.63 -2.65 5.44
N VAL A 95 24.95 -2.02 4.47
CA VAL A 95 23.93 -1.00 4.78
C VAL A 95 22.90 -1.59 5.75
N TRP A 96 22.56 -0.83 6.78
CA TRP A 96 21.62 -1.25 7.79
C TRP A 96 20.21 -1.41 7.22
N PRO A 97 19.42 -2.39 7.70
CA PRO A 97 18.02 -2.51 7.31
C PRO A 97 17.24 -1.30 7.82
N ILE A 98 16.14 -0.99 7.14
CA ILE A 98 15.24 0.13 7.46
C ILE A 98 13.81 -0.38 7.58
N ARG A 99 13.00 0.27 8.40
CA ARG A 99 11.57 -0.02 8.55
C ARG A 99 10.75 1.08 7.88
N VAL A 100 10.13 0.78 6.75
CA VAL A 100 9.43 1.77 5.90
C VAL A 100 8.22 1.15 5.22
N ASP A 101 7.27 1.98 4.81
CA ASP A 101 6.27 1.56 3.83
C ASP A 101 6.93 1.42 2.45
N VAL A 102 6.98 0.18 1.94
CA VAL A 102 7.69 -0.13 0.69
C VAL A 102 7.05 0.57 -0.50
N ALA A 103 5.71 0.67 -0.54
CA ALA A 103 5.01 1.33 -1.64
C ALA A 103 5.28 2.84 -1.65
N GLU A 104 5.34 3.47 -0.47
CA GLU A 104 5.71 4.89 -0.38
C GLU A 104 7.18 5.13 -0.74
N LEU A 105 8.08 4.24 -0.34
CA LEU A 105 9.50 4.33 -0.72
C LEU A 105 9.67 4.18 -2.24
N GLU A 106 9.00 3.20 -2.86
CA GLU A 106 8.99 3.03 -4.32
C GLU A 106 8.47 4.28 -5.04
N LEU A 107 7.35 4.85 -4.56
CA LEU A 107 6.78 6.07 -5.12
C LEU A 107 7.74 7.25 -4.99
N ALA A 108 8.40 7.41 -3.84
CA ALA A 108 9.41 8.44 -3.62
C ALA A 108 10.56 8.30 -4.63
N VAL A 109 11.05 7.09 -4.86
CA VAL A 109 12.13 6.82 -5.82
C VAL A 109 11.70 7.05 -7.27
N ILE A 110 10.46 6.69 -7.65
CA ILE A 110 9.90 7.03 -8.96
C ILE A 110 9.86 8.54 -9.17
N ASN A 111 9.35 9.28 -8.18
CA ASN A 111 9.27 10.74 -8.26
C ASN A 111 10.65 11.38 -8.46
N LEU A 112 11.68 10.89 -7.75
CA LEU A 112 13.05 11.35 -7.93
C LEU A 112 13.61 11.00 -9.32
N ALA A 113 13.37 9.79 -9.81
CA ALA A 113 13.81 9.37 -11.14
C ALA A 113 13.14 10.18 -12.28
N VAL A 114 11.84 10.46 -12.16
CA VAL A 114 11.11 11.30 -13.13
C VAL A 114 11.63 12.73 -13.09
N ASN A 115 11.86 13.30 -11.90
CA ASN A 115 12.44 14.63 -11.77
C ASN A 115 13.85 14.72 -12.38
N ALA A 116 14.69 13.72 -12.12
CA ALA A 116 16.02 13.62 -12.70
C ALA A 116 15.98 13.52 -14.24
N ARG A 117 15.10 12.69 -14.79
CA ARG A 117 14.90 12.59 -16.25
C ARG A 117 14.53 13.94 -16.85
N ASP A 118 13.56 14.62 -16.25
CA ASP A 118 13.08 15.89 -16.77
C ASP A 118 14.15 16.99 -16.66
N ALA A 119 15.05 16.91 -15.67
CA ALA A 119 16.22 17.76 -15.52
C ALA A 119 17.39 17.41 -16.49
N MET A 120 17.33 16.25 -17.16
CA MET A 120 18.35 15.72 -18.09
C MET A 120 17.78 15.46 -19.51
N PRO A 121 17.23 16.48 -20.22
CA PRO A 121 16.57 16.27 -21.51
C PRO A 121 17.48 15.74 -22.62
N THR A 122 18.78 16.05 -22.54
CA THR A 122 19.83 15.57 -23.47
C THR A 122 20.48 14.27 -23.01
N GLY A 123 20.01 13.68 -21.90
CA GLY A 123 20.66 12.57 -21.23
C GLY A 123 21.64 13.03 -20.14
N GLY A 124 22.12 12.07 -19.35
CA GLY A 124 23.00 12.32 -18.22
C GLY A 124 23.21 11.07 -17.36
N ARG A 125 23.69 11.27 -16.13
CA ARG A 125 23.91 10.20 -15.17
C ARG A 125 23.02 10.40 -13.95
N PHE A 126 22.27 9.36 -13.61
CA PHE A 126 21.55 9.24 -12.35
C PHE A 126 22.25 8.19 -11.48
N THR A 127 22.72 8.59 -10.32
CA THR A 127 23.42 7.72 -9.36
C THR A 127 22.53 7.48 -8.16
N VAL A 128 22.31 6.21 -7.81
CA VAL A 128 21.61 5.81 -6.60
C VAL A 128 22.62 5.22 -5.62
N GLY A 129 22.77 5.85 -4.47
CA GLY A 129 23.71 5.48 -3.43
C GLY A 129 23.04 4.97 -2.17
N ALA A 130 23.71 4.10 -1.41
CA ALA A 130 23.29 3.75 -0.06
C ALA A 130 24.50 3.54 0.85
N ARG A 131 24.48 4.16 2.04
CA ARG A 131 25.53 4.02 3.07
C ARG A 131 24.96 4.17 4.47
N ASN A 132 25.71 3.73 5.47
CA ASN A 132 25.38 3.98 6.88
C ASN A 132 25.92 5.34 7.34
N VAL A 133 25.14 6.07 8.12
CA VAL A 133 25.55 7.34 8.73
C VAL A 133 25.03 7.43 10.16
N THR A 134 25.89 7.89 11.07
CA THR A 134 25.48 8.24 12.43
C THR A 134 25.41 9.76 12.51
N LEU A 135 24.20 10.31 12.66
CA LEU A 135 23.97 11.75 12.80
C LEU A 135 24.20 12.17 14.25
N ARG A 136 25.07 13.15 14.48
CA ARG A 136 25.30 13.74 15.80
C ARG A 136 24.76 15.16 15.84
N ARG A 137 24.43 15.62 17.06
CA ARG A 137 23.87 16.96 17.29
C ARG A 137 24.84 18.08 16.86
N GLU A 138 26.13 17.80 16.94
CA GLU A 138 27.23 18.71 16.58
C GLU A 138 27.33 18.96 15.07
N ASP A 139 26.73 18.09 14.26
CA ASP A 139 26.76 18.16 12.79
C ASP A 139 25.68 19.09 12.21
N GLY A 140 24.87 19.73 13.06
CA GLY A 140 23.82 20.68 12.64
C GLY A 140 22.53 20.02 12.13
N PHE A 141 22.37 18.70 12.29
CA PHE A 141 21.14 17.99 11.92
C PHE A 141 20.06 18.07 13.01
N PRO A 142 18.76 18.13 12.63
CA PRO A 142 17.65 18.11 13.59
C PRO A 142 17.43 16.74 14.23
N LEU A 143 17.96 15.67 13.64
CA LEU A 143 17.86 14.29 14.11
C LEU A 143 19.23 13.75 14.53
N THR A 144 19.24 12.86 15.52
CA THR A 144 20.45 12.19 16.02
C THR A 144 20.23 10.69 16.12
N GLY A 145 21.24 9.87 15.78
CA GLY A 145 21.14 8.42 15.82
C GLY A 145 21.76 7.73 14.60
N ASP A 146 21.48 6.44 14.45
CA ASP A 146 21.97 5.60 13.35
C ASP A 146 20.94 5.56 12.22
N PHE A 147 21.35 5.95 11.02
CA PHE A 147 20.51 6.02 9.83
C PHE A 147 21.16 5.28 8.66
N ALA A 148 20.34 4.63 7.84
CA ALA A 148 20.71 4.32 6.48
C ALA A 148 20.42 5.55 5.60
N GLN A 149 21.42 6.01 4.86
CA GLN A 149 21.30 7.14 3.97
C GLN A 149 21.23 6.67 2.51
N LEU A 150 20.09 6.90 1.87
CA LEU A 150 19.90 6.75 0.43
C LEU A 150 20.25 8.07 -0.26
N SER A 151 21.02 8.04 -1.34
CA SER A 151 21.28 9.22 -2.18
C SER A 151 20.77 9.02 -3.61
N PHE A 152 20.27 10.10 -4.20
CA PHE A 152 19.77 10.15 -5.56
C PHE A 152 20.37 11.39 -6.22
N ASP A 153 21.36 11.16 -7.07
CA ASP A 153 22.22 12.20 -7.63
C ASP A 153 22.05 12.25 -9.16
N ASP A 154 21.51 13.34 -9.69
CA ASP A 154 21.44 13.60 -11.14
C ASP A 154 22.47 14.64 -11.58
N THR A 155 22.93 14.53 -12.82
CA THR A 155 23.81 15.51 -13.48
C THR A 155 23.03 16.47 -14.37
N GLY A 156 21.77 16.77 -14.03
CA GLY A 156 20.88 17.61 -14.81
C GLY A 156 21.17 19.10 -14.67
N SER A 157 20.19 19.90 -15.07
CA SER A 157 20.31 21.37 -15.06
C SER A 157 20.45 21.98 -13.66
N GLY A 158 20.08 21.24 -12.61
CA GLY A 158 20.00 21.74 -11.23
C GLY A 158 18.97 22.85 -11.04
N MET A 159 18.96 23.43 -9.84
CA MET A 159 18.03 24.48 -9.40
C MET A 159 18.76 25.75 -8.98
N ALA A 160 18.15 26.89 -9.26
CA ALA A 160 18.59 28.18 -8.72
C ALA A 160 18.23 28.29 -7.22
N PRO A 161 18.94 29.11 -6.42
CA PRO A 161 18.73 29.16 -4.97
C PRO A 161 17.29 29.51 -4.52
N ASP A 162 16.61 30.36 -5.29
CA ASP A 162 15.22 30.75 -5.10
C ASP A 162 14.23 29.60 -5.38
N VAL A 163 14.56 28.73 -6.34
CA VAL A 163 13.78 27.51 -6.64
C VAL A 163 14.06 26.43 -5.60
N LEU A 164 15.33 26.25 -5.20
CA LEU A 164 15.76 25.23 -4.24
C LEU A 164 15.11 25.44 -2.87
N SER A 165 15.07 26.68 -2.38
CA SER A 165 14.47 27.01 -1.07
C SER A 165 12.98 26.67 -0.98
N ARG A 166 12.31 26.52 -2.13
CA ARG A 166 10.88 26.22 -2.27
C ARG A 166 10.61 24.83 -2.83
N ALA A 167 11.64 24.03 -3.09
CA ALA A 167 11.51 22.77 -3.82
C ALA A 167 10.65 21.72 -3.09
N PHE A 168 10.55 21.82 -1.75
CA PHE A 168 9.68 20.97 -0.93
C PHE A 168 8.30 21.59 -0.66
N GLU A 169 7.99 22.79 -1.17
CA GLU A 169 6.65 23.38 -1.05
C GLU A 169 5.64 22.59 -1.91
N PRO A 170 4.50 22.16 -1.33
CA PRO A 170 3.44 21.49 -2.10
C PRO A 170 2.96 22.35 -3.29
N LEU A 171 2.76 21.71 -4.44
CA LEU A 171 2.28 22.32 -5.69
C LEU A 171 3.24 23.32 -6.34
N PHE A 172 4.42 23.56 -5.76
CA PHE A 172 5.45 24.38 -6.39
C PHE A 172 6.09 23.61 -7.56
N THR A 173 6.06 24.21 -8.74
CA THR A 173 6.67 23.65 -9.94
C THR A 173 7.16 24.76 -10.87
N THR A 174 8.35 24.56 -11.43
CA THR A 174 8.90 25.42 -12.50
C THR A 174 8.52 24.93 -13.89
N LYS A 175 7.78 23.81 -14.00
CA LYS A 175 7.35 23.22 -15.27
C LYS A 175 6.11 23.93 -15.82
N ALA A 176 5.95 23.92 -17.15
CA ALA A 176 4.80 24.50 -17.84
C ALA A 176 3.47 23.88 -17.36
N HIS A 177 2.36 24.64 -17.48
CA HIS A 177 1.03 24.19 -17.06
C HIS A 177 0.68 22.83 -17.70
N GLY A 178 0.41 21.83 -16.85
CA GLY A 178 0.07 20.45 -17.26
C GLY A 178 1.25 19.49 -17.40
N MET A 179 2.51 19.95 -17.32
CA MET A 179 3.72 19.11 -17.48
C MET A 179 4.37 18.69 -16.15
N GLY A 180 3.82 19.14 -15.01
CA GLY A 180 4.29 18.77 -13.69
C GLY A 180 3.28 19.10 -12.62
N THR A 181 2.97 18.14 -11.75
CA THR A 181 2.01 18.31 -10.66
C THR A 181 2.55 19.14 -9.49
N GLY A 182 3.86 19.37 -9.42
CA GLY A 182 4.51 20.04 -8.29
C GLY A 182 4.45 19.24 -6.98
N LEU A 183 4.12 17.95 -7.04
CA LEU A 183 3.93 17.10 -5.86
C LEU A 183 5.09 16.14 -5.58
N GLY A 184 5.99 15.93 -6.54
CA GLY A 184 7.02 14.88 -6.46
C GLY A 184 7.96 15.03 -5.27
N LEU A 185 8.67 16.15 -5.15
CA LEU A 185 9.61 16.41 -4.05
C LEU A 185 8.92 16.59 -2.68
N PRO A 186 7.79 17.32 -2.58
CA PRO A 186 7.01 17.37 -1.34
C PRO A 186 6.58 15.98 -0.82
N GLN A 187 6.23 15.05 -1.71
CA GLN A 187 5.88 13.68 -1.31
C GLN A 187 7.08 12.89 -0.79
N VAL A 188 8.26 13.06 -1.39
CA VAL A 188 9.52 12.45 -0.92
C VAL A 188 9.86 12.95 0.49
N PHE A 189 9.72 14.25 0.72
CA PHE A 189 9.93 14.86 2.04
C PHE A 189 8.95 14.30 3.07
N ALA A 190 7.65 14.28 2.74
CA ALA A 190 6.62 13.78 3.63
C ALA A 190 6.77 12.28 3.94
N PHE A 191 7.22 11.46 2.98
CA PHE A 191 7.56 10.05 3.20
C PHE A 191 8.69 9.91 4.23
N CYS A 192 9.76 10.71 4.11
CA CYS A 192 10.87 10.65 5.05
C CYS A 192 10.45 11.03 6.46
N GLU A 193 9.69 12.12 6.63
CA GLU A 193 9.18 12.53 7.94
C GLU A 193 8.27 11.46 8.56
N ARG A 194 7.36 10.87 7.77
CA ARG A 194 6.47 9.79 8.24
C ARG A 194 7.25 8.54 8.67
N SER A 195 8.37 8.26 8.01
CA SER A 195 9.26 7.14 8.34
C SER A 195 10.21 7.44 9.52
N GLY A 196 10.04 8.58 10.22
CA GLY A 196 10.91 9.01 11.32
C GLY A 196 12.29 9.50 10.86
N GLY A 197 12.42 9.79 9.57
CA GLY A 197 13.65 10.19 8.92
C GLY A 197 13.67 11.67 8.50
N LEU A 198 14.66 12.01 7.68
CA LEU A 198 14.86 13.34 7.13
C LEU A 198 15.16 13.27 5.64
N ALA A 199 14.61 14.19 4.85
CA ALA A 199 15.05 14.41 3.47
C ALA A 199 15.84 15.72 3.37
N THR A 200 16.97 15.70 2.67
CA THR A 200 17.73 16.91 2.32
C THR A 200 17.93 17.00 0.82
N ILE A 201 18.10 18.22 0.32
CA ILE A 201 18.33 18.46 -1.10
C ILE A 201 19.46 19.47 -1.27
N ASP A 202 20.42 19.13 -2.12
CA ASP A 202 21.53 19.97 -2.54
C ASP A 202 21.41 20.15 -4.07
N SER A 203 21.43 21.38 -4.57
CA SER A 203 21.39 21.64 -6.02
C SER A 203 22.02 22.97 -6.38
N ALA A 204 22.64 23.03 -7.55
CA ALA A 204 23.12 24.28 -8.14
C ALA A 204 22.95 24.24 -9.66
N VAL A 205 22.68 25.41 -10.26
CA VAL A 205 22.51 25.54 -11.71
C VAL A 205 23.74 24.99 -12.44
N GLY A 206 23.53 24.01 -13.31
CA GLY A 206 24.55 23.34 -14.11
C GLY A 206 25.34 22.25 -13.37
N ALA A 207 25.14 22.07 -12.05
CA ALA A 207 25.81 21.03 -11.27
C ALA A 207 24.95 19.77 -11.06
N GLY A 208 23.63 19.89 -11.25
CA GLY A 208 22.66 18.81 -11.01
C GLY A 208 21.98 18.91 -9.64
N THR A 209 21.35 17.81 -9.23
CA THR A 209 20.59 17.73 -7.97
C THR A 209 20.97 16.47 -7.21
N SER A 210 21.17 16.61 -5.91
CA SER A 210 21.40 15.52 -4.97
C SER A 210 20.30 15.54 -3.91
N VAL A 211 19.46 14.51 -3.89
CA VAL A 211 18.48 14.29 -2.81
C VAL A 211 18.99 13.18 -1.91
N ARG A 212 19.02 13.40 -0.60
CA ARG A 212 19.38 12.39 0.40
C ARG A 212 18.22 12.10 1.34
N LEU A 213 17.94 10.83 1.55
CA LEU A 213 16.95 10.35 2.51
C LEU A 213 17.70 9.65 3.65
N TYR A 214 17.52 10.14 4.88
CA TYR A 214 18.07 9.57 6.10
C TYR A 214 16.96 8.80 6.80
N LEU A 215 17.02 7.47 6.76
CA LEU A 215 16.00 6.59 7.30
C LEU A 215 16.53 5.86 8.54
N PRO A 216 15.80 5.85 9.67
CA PRO A 216 16.27 5.22 10.89
C PRO A 216 16.63 3.75 10.66
N ARG A 217 17.76 3.32 11.22
CA ARG A 217 18.14 1.91 11.25
C ARG A 217 17.07 1.10 11.99
N ALA A 218 16.58 0.04 11.36
CA ALA A 218 15.78 -0.98 12.03
C ALA A 218 16.67 -1.84 12.95
N ARG A 219 16.22 -2.11 14.17
CA ARG A 219 16.85 -3.07 15.09
C ARG A 219 16.06 -4.37 15.11
N ALA A 220 16.73 -5.49 15.38
CA ALA A 220 16.10 -6.81 15.42
C ALA A 220 14.96 -6.93 16.47
N GLU A 221 14.92 -6.03 17.44
CA GLU A 221 13.88 -5.94 18.47
C GLU A 221 12.60 -5.23 17.98
N ASP A 222 12.60 -4.59 16.80
CA ASP A 222 11.41 -3.98 16.18
C ASP A 222 10.54 -4.98 15.40
N ILE A 223 10.87 -6.26 15.45
CA ILE A 223 10.17 -7.33 14.76
C ILE A 223 8.99 -7.80 15.63
N THR A 224 7.79 -7.25 15.39
CA THR A 224 6.59 -8.08 15.52
C THR A 224 6.59 -9.05 14.35
N THR A 225 7.02 -10.28 14.64
CA THR A 225 7.12 -11.39 13.69
C THR A 225 5.77 -11.67 13.02
N ARG A 226 5.71 -11.54 11.70
CA ARG A 226 4.71 -12.23 10.88
C ARG A 226 5.39 -13.47 10.28
N PRO A 227 4.80 -14.68 10.38
CA PRO A 227 5.37 -15.86 9.76
C PRO A 227 5.42 -15.71 8.24
N SER A 228 6.55 -16.10 7.65
CA SER A 228 6.76 -16.18 6.21
C SER A 228 5.91 -17.30 5.63
N ALA A 229 4.96 -16.95 4.75
CA ALA A 229 4.17 -17.90 3.99
C ALA A 229 4.88 -18.24 2.68
N ALA A 230 5.34 -19.48 2.55
CA ALA A 230 5.61 -20.11 1.27
C ALA A 230 5.24 -21.60 1.36
N ALA A 231 4.11 -21.97 0.78
CA ALA A 231 3.88 -23.28 0.17
C ALA A 231 2.60 -23.27 -0.68
N HIS A 232 2.68 -23.89 -1.85
CA HIS A 232 1.59 -23.98 -2.83
C HIS A 232 0.43 -24.88 -2.38
N VAL A 233 -0.73 -24.48 -2.92
CA VAL A 233 -2.09 -25.04 -2.93
C VAL A 233 -2.19 -26.57 -3.02
N ALA A 234 -2.93 -27.14 -2.07
CA ALA A 234 -3.69 -28.38 -2.23
C ALA A 234 -5.21 -28.06 -2.20
N PRO A 235 -6.07 -28.88 -2.84
CA PRO A 235 -7.50 -28.62 -2.92
C PRO A 235 -8.16 -29.00 -1.59
N HIS A 236 -8.38 -28.01 -0.73
CA HIS A 236 -9.10 -28.16 0.54
C HIS A 236 -10.41 -27.36 0.51
N THR A 237 -11.42 -27.87 1.22
CA THR A 237 -12.79 -27.33 1.31
C THR A 237 -12.79 -25.84 1.65
N GLY A 238 -13.48 -25.02 0.85
CA GLY A 238 -13.50 -23.58 1.08
C GLY A 238 -14.33 -23.17 2.30
N LEU A 239 -13.95 -22.03 2.90
CA LEU A 239 -14.65 -21.36 3.99
C LEU A 239 -16.08 -20.94 3.62
N HIS A 240 -16.96 -20.88 4.63
CA HIS A 240 -18.25 -20.22 4.59
C HIS A 240 -18.13 -18.79 5.12
N VAL A 241 -18.22 -17.82 4.22
CA VAL A 241 -17.98 -16.39 4.48
C VAL A 241 -19.31 -15.64 4.51
N LEU A 242 -19.54 -14.87 5.58
CA LEU A 242 -20.60 -13.87 5.62
C LEU A 242 -20.06 -12.53 5.09
N LEU A 243 -20.56 -12.08 3.93
CA LEU A 243 -20.21 -10.80 3.33
C LEU A 243 -21.26 -9.76 3.68
N VAL A 244 -20.83 -8.66 4.31
CA VAL A 244 -21.68 -7.54 4.70
C VAL A 244 -21.26 -6.28 3.96
N GLU A 245 -22.09 -5.82 3.04
CA GLU A 245 -21.81 -4.71 2.14
C GLU A 245 -23.13 -4.06 1.72
N ASP A 246 -23.25 -2.75 1.82
CA ASP A 246 -24.51 -2.05 1.50
C ASP A 246 -24.64 -1.77 -0.01
N ASN A 247 -23.52 -1.71 -0.73
CA ASN A 247 -23.50 -1.56 -2.17
C ASN A 247 -23.61 -2.91 -2.88
N SER A 248 -24.78 -3.16 -3.48
CA SER A 248 -25.07 -4.43 -4.19
C SER A 248 -24.11 -4.77 -5.33
N GLU A 249 -23.51 -3.77 -6.00
CA GLU A 249 -22.55 -4.03 -7.10
C GLU A 249 -21.17 -4.43 -6.56
N VAL A 250 -20.71 -3.79 -5.48
CA VAL A 250 -19.48 -4.17 -4.77
C VAL A 250 -19.63 -5.55 -4.14
N ALA A 251 -20.81 -5.83 -3.56
CA ALA A 251 -21.16 -7.12 -3.00
C ALA A 251 -21.10 -8.22 -4.05
N ALA A 252 -21.77 -8.03 -5.20
CA ALA A 252 -21.77 -9.01 -6.29
C ALA A 252 -20.38 -9.29 -6.85
N GLY A 253 -19.53 -8.27 -6.99
CA GLY A 253 -18.14 -8.43 -7.43
C GLY A 253 -17.29 -9.22 -6.43
N THR A 254 -17.44 -8.94 -5.14
CA THR A 254 -16.71 -9.60 -4.06
C THR A 254 -17.18 -11.04 -3.84
N GLU A 255 -18.49 -11.28 -3.90
CA GLU A 255 -19.10 -12.60 -3.83
C GLU A 255 -18.63 -13.51 -4.97
N ALA A 256 -18.65 -13.00 -6.21
CA ALA A 256 -18.18 -13.73 -7.37
C ALA A 256 -16.71 -14.14 -7.20
N LEU A 257 -15.88 -13.23 -6.69
CA LEU A 257 -14.47 -13.50 -6.44
C LEU A 257 -14.25 -14.58 -5.37
N LEU A 258 -14.89 -14.46 -4.21
CA LEU A 258 -14.77 -15.44 -3.13
C LEU A 258 -15.27 -16.83 -3.57
N SER A 259 -16.35 -16.87 -4.36
CA SER A 259 -16.85 -18.11 -4.97
C SER A 259 -15.85 -18.73 -5.94
N LEU A 260 -15.16 -17.90 -6.74
CA LEU A 260 -14.06 -18.30 -7.64
C LEU A 260 -12.82 -18.83 -6.89
N LEU A 261 -12.64 -18.44 -5.63
CA LEU A 261 -11.62 -18.96 -4.71
C LEU A 261 -12.06 -20.26 -4.01
N GLY A 262 -13.29 -20.74 -4.29
CA GLY A 262 -13.84 -21.97 -3.74
C GLY A 262 -14.58 -21.79 -2.41
N HIS A 263 -14.80 -20.55 -1.96
CA HIS A 263 -15.54 -20.24 -0.74
C HIS A 263 -17.05 -20.21 -0.98
N ARG A 264 -17.83 -20.59 0.02
CA ARG A 264 -19.27 -20.35 0.04
C ARG A 264 -19.52 -18.97 0.64
N VAL A 265 -20.35 -18.15 0.00
CA VAL A 265 -20.64 -16.79 0.47
C VAL A 265 -22.12 -16.68 0.81
N THR A 266 -22.42 -16.06 1.95
CA THR A 266 -23.76 -15.57 2.29
C THR A 266 -23.70 -14.06 2.37
N TYR A 267 -24.60 -13.37 1.69
CA TYR A 267 -24.63 -11.91 1.63
C TYR A 267 -25.63 -11.30 2.62
N ALA A 268 -25.25 -10.19 3.25
CA ALA A 268 -26.10 -9.34 4.08
C ALA A 268 -25.89 -7.86 3.68
N ALA A 269 -26.98 -7.10 3.55
CA ALA A 269 -26.93 -5.70 3.14
C ALA A 269 -26.62 -4.73 4.30
N THR A 270 -26.80 -5.19 5.55
CA THR A 270 -26.64 -4.37 6.75
C THR A 270 -26.02 -5.17 7.90
N GLY A 271 -25.40 -4.48 8.86
CA GLY A 271 -24.86 -5.10 10.07
C GLY A 271 -25.94 -5.76 10.94
N ASP A 272 -27.15 -5.20 10.96
CA ASP A 272 -28.30 -5.79 11.66
C ASP A 272 -28.76 -7.12 11.03
N ASP A 273 -28.74 -7.22 9.71
CA ASP A 273 -29.07 -8.47 9.00
C ASP A 273 -27.98 -9.52 9.24
N ALA A 274 -26.71 -9.10 9.19
CA ALA A 274 -25.57 -9.97 9.45
C ALA A 274 -25.62 -10.58 10.84
N LEU A 275 -25.92 -9.78 11.87
CA LEU A 275 -26.02 -10.28 13.24
C LEU A 275 -27.16 -11.31 13.40
N ARG A 276 -28.33 -11.07 12.78
CA ARG A 276 -29.44 -12.05 12.80
C ARG A 276 -29.06 -13.35 12.11
N LEU A 277 -28.34 -13.29 10.99
CA LEU A 277 -27.84 -14.48 10.31
C LEU A 277 -26.89 -15.29 11.19
N ILE A 278 -25.95 -14.63 11.87
CA ILE A 278 -25.01 -15.26 12.82
C ILE A 278 -25.76 -15.91 13.99
N GLU A 279 -26.78 -15.25 14.53
CA GLU A 279 -27.59 -15.81 15.64
C GLU A 279 -28.47 -16.99 15.22
N SER A 280 -28.92 -17.01 13.97
CA SER A 280 -29.72 -18.10 13.41
C SER A 280 -28.90 -19.28 12.89
N ALA A 281 -27.57 -19.14 12.83
CA ALA A 281 -26.69 -20.18 12.31
C ALA A 281 -26.62 -21.37 13.30
N THR A 282 -26.86 -22.57 12.78
CA THR A 282 -26.61 -23.84 13.46
C THR A 282 -25.21 -24.35 13.11
N ASP A 283 -24.67 -25.31 13.86
CA ASP A 283 -23.32 -25.88 13.62
C ASP A 283 -23.09 -26.29 12.15
N ASP A 284 -24.10 -26.85 11.48
CA ASP A 284 -24.05 -27.26 10.07
C ASP A 284 -23.98 -26.09 9.05
N ASN A 285 -24.33 -24.86 9.47
CA ASN A 285 -24.32 -23.66 8.62
C ASN A 285 -23.56 -22.50 9.28
N ALA A 286 -22.70 -22.79 10.25
CA ALA A 286 -21.87 -21.80 10.92
C ALA A 286 -20.99 -21.05 9.89
N PHE A 287 -20.74 -19.78 10.17
CA PHE A 287 -19.81 -18.98 9.39
C PHE A 287 -18.40 -19.18 9.91
N ASP A 288 -17.42 -19.25 9.01
CA ASP A 288 -16.01 -19.32 9.36
C ASP A 288 -15.38 -17.93 9.48
N LEU A 289 -15.99 -16.94 8.82
CA LEU A 289 -15.47 -15.58 8.72
C LEU A 289 -16.59 -14.60 8.37
N VAL A 290 -16.50 -13.39 8.92
CA VAL A 290 -17.29 -12.23 8.49
C VAL A 290 -16.37 -11.23 7.77
N ILE A 291 -16.74 -10.82 6.57
CA ILE A 291 -16.13 -9.69 5.86
C ILE A 291 -17.16 -8.58 5.82
N SER A 292 -16.90 -7.44 6.44
CA SER A 292 -17.86 -6.34 6.57
C SER A 292 -17.27 -5.01 6.12
N ASP A 293 -18.02 -4.22 5.35
CA ASP A 293 -17.72 -2.79 5.23
C ASP A 293 -17.90 -2.10 6.59
N ILE A 294 -17.11 -1.06 6.85
CA ILE A 294 -17.28 -0.23 8.04
C ILE A 294 -18.45 0.74 7.87
N HIS A 295 -18.57 1.37 6.71
CA HIS A 295 -19.58 2.41 6.46
C HIS A 295 -20.85 1.83 5.85
N MET A 296 -21.73 1.30 6.70
CA MET A 296 -23.02 0.77 6.27
C MET A 296 -24.18 1.52 6.96
N PRO A 297 -25.28 1.81 6.24
CA PRO A 297 -26.49 2.35 6.83
C PRO A 297 -27.17 1.31 7.72
N GLY A 298 -27.73 1.74 8.85
CA GLY A 298 -28.39 0.85 9.80
C GLY A 298 -28.15 1.27 11.24
N ARG A 299 -28.53 0.41 12.20
CA ARG A 299 -28.26 0.62 13.62
C ARG A 299 -26.85 0.17 13.98
N LEU A 300 -26.33 -0.87 13.31
CA LEU A 300 -24.97 -1.36 13.48
C LEU A 300 -24.12 -1.01 12.24
N ASN A 301 -23.06 -0.24 12.44
CA ASN A 301 -21.98 -0.12 11.46
C ASN A 301 -21.03 -1.34 11.55
N GLY A 302 -20.03 -1.44 10.67
CA GLY A 302 -19.12 -2.60 10.67
C GLY A 302 -18.30 -2.77 11.95
N ILE A 303 -17.95 -1.68 12.63
CA ILE A 303 -17.23 -1.73 13.92
C ILE A 303 -18.17 -2.24 15.02
N ASP A 304 -19.40 -1.72 15.08
CA ASP A 304 -20.39 -2.15 16.07
C ASP A 304 -20.73 -3.65 15.89
N LEU A 305 -20.79 -4.12 14.64
CA LEU A 305 -20.96 -5.54 14.31
C LEU A 305 -19.76 -6.37 14.80
N ALA A 306 -18.54 -5.93 14.53
CA ALA A 306 -17.34 -6.62 15.00
C ALA A 306 -17.27 -6.73 16.53
N GLU A 307 -17.60 -5.65 17.25
CA GLU A 307 -17.67 -5.66 18.72
C GLU A 307 -18.76 -6.60 19.25
N ALA A 308 -19.90 -6.68 18.56
CA ALA A 308 -20.97 -7.61 18.91
C ALA A 308 -20.53 -9.07 18.71
N ILE A 309 -19.75 -9.35 17.67
CA ILE A 309 -19.20 -10.68 17.38
C ILE A 309 -18.10 -11.06 18.39
N ASP A 310 -17.19 -10.15 18.75
CA ASP A 310 -16.08 -10.42 19.68
C ASP A 310 -16.56 -10.73 21.12
N LYS A 311 -17.74 -10.23 21.50
CA LYS A 311 -18.39 -10.53 22.79
C LYS A 311 -18.97 -11.96 22.86
N ARG A 312 -18.99 -12.72 21.77
CA ARG A 312 -19.52 -14.08 21.73
C ARG A 312 -18.52 -15.08 22.30
N PRO A 313 -19.01 -16.18 22.93
CA PRO A 313 -18.14 -17.22 23.46
C PRO A 313 -17.37 -17.98 22.36
N GLU A 314 -17.98 -18.13 21.18
CA GLU A 314 -17.32 -18.69 20.00
C GLU A 314 -16.64 -17.59 19.18
N LYS A 315 -15.34 -17.75 18.98
CA LYS A 315 -14.53 -16.76 18.25
C LYS A 315 -14.71 -16.89 16.74
N LEU A 316 -15.57 -16.03 16.19
CA LEU A 316 -15.75 -15.84 14.76
C LEU A 316 -14.83 -14.71 14.27
N PRO A 317 -13.83 -14.99 13.39
CA PRO A 317 -12.97 -13.97 12.81
C PRO A 317 -13.76 -12.92 12.03
N VAL A 318 -13.33 -11.66 12.14
CA VAL A 318 -13.91 -10.55 11.39
C VAL A 318 -12.82 -9.80 10.63
N ILE A 319 -13.06 -9.58 9.33
CA ILE A 319 -12.29 -8.70 8.46
C ILE A 319 -13.16 -7.47 8.18
N LEU A 320 -12.68 -6.30 8.61
CA LEU A 320 -13.29 -5.03 8.26
C LEU A 320 -12.67 -4.50 6.98
N VAL A 321 -13.51 -4.10 6.04
CA VAL A 321 -13.12 -3.53 4.76
C VAL A 321 -13.48 -2.04 4.82
N THR A 322 -12.54 -1.15 4.55
CA THR A 322 -12.81 0.30 4.66
C THR A 322 -12.20 1.11 3.53
N GLY A 323 -12.94 2.11 3.05
CA GLY A 323 -12.39 3.16 2.19
C GLY A 323 -11.52 4.19 2.92
N TYR A 324 -11.45 4.14 4.26
CA TYR A 324 -10.84 5.17 5.11
C TYR A 324 -9.96 4.57 6.22
N ALA A 325 -8.73 5.06 6.33
CA ALA A 325 -7.77 4.57 7.32
C ALA A 325 -7.97 5.14 8.75
N GLU A 326 -8.84 6.13 8.96
CA GLU A 326 -9.08 6.75 10.28
C GLU A 326 -9.81 5.82 11.27
N GLU A 327 -10.45 4.75 10.77
CA GLU A 327 -11.21 3.79 11.57
C GLU A 327 -10.35 2.64 12.12
N LEU A 328 -9.10 2.54 11.66
CA LEU A 328 -8.07 1.66 12.20
C LEU A 328 -7.74 1.99 13.67
N ASP A 329 -7.86 3.25 14.08
CA ASP A 329 -7.57 3.65 15.46
C ASP A 329 -8.68 3.26 16.45
N ARG A 330 -9.94 3.17 15.99
CA ARG A 330 -11.06 2.66 16.83
C ARG A 330 -11.06 1.14 16.93
N THR A 331 -10.52 0.45 15.93
CA THR A 331 -10.44 -1.02 15.88
C THR A 331 -9.30 -1.61 16.69
N ARG A 332 -8.33 -0.82 17.18
CA ARG A 332 -7.27 -1.31 18.10
C ARG A 332 -7.79 -1.97 19.38
N SER A 333 -9.05 -1.70 19.74
CA SER A 333 -9.73 -2.24 20.92
C SER A 333 -10.34 -3.63 20.69
N VAL A 334 -10.39 -4.10 19.44
CA VAL A 334 -11.07 -5.35 19.02
C VAL A 334 -10.08 -6.18 18.18
N ASN A 335 -10.05 -7.50 18.34
CA ASN A 335 -9.13 -8.37 17.60
C ASN A 335 -9.60 -8.60 16.14
N VAL A 336 -9.66 -7.54 15.34
CA VAL A 336 -10.13 -7.57 13.94
C VAL A 336 -9.00 -7.30 12.95
N ARG A 337 -9.09 -7.95 11.78
CA ARG A 337 -8.23 -7.66 10.63
C ARG A 337 -8.87 -6.56 9.80
N VAL A 338 -8.09 -5.63 9.26
CA VAL A 338 -8.63 -4.52 8.45
C VAL A 338 -7.98 -4.51 7.07
N LEU A 339 -8.79 -4.36 6.03
CA LEU A 339 -8.39 -4.23 4.62
C LEU A 339 -8.88 -2.90 4.06
N SER A 340 -8.01 -2.20 3.32
CA SER A 340 -8.39 -0.95 2.65
C SER A 340 -8.98 -1.20 1.28
N LYS A 341 -10.13 -0.60 0.95
CA LYS A 341 -10.66 -0.57 -0.42
C LYS A 341 -9.83 0.38 -1.29
N PRO A 342 -9.47 0.01 -2.53
CA PRO A 342 -9.51 -1.34 -3.09
C PRO A 342 -8.35 -2.20 -2.52
N PHE A 343 -8.64 -3.45 -2.17
CA PHE A 343 -7.65 -4.40 -1.61
C PHE A 343 -7.12 -5.35 -2.68
N ASP A 344 -5.88 -5.82 -2.47
CA ASP A 344 -5.28 -6.86 -3.31
C ASP A 344 -5.92 -8.23 -3.01
N ILE A 345 -6.31 -8.95 -4.06
CA ILE A 345 -6.84 -10.30 -3.94
C ILE A 345 -5.79 -11.26 -3.38
N ALA A 346 -4.52 -11.12 -3.75
CA ALA A 346 -3.46 -11.98 -3.23
C ALA A 346 -3.32 -11.82 -1.71
N LEU A 347 -3.53 -10.61 -1.20
CA LEU A 347 -3.55 -10.32 0.22
C LEU A 347 -4.80 -10.90 0.91
N LEU A 348 -5.97 -10.77 0.30
CA LEU A 348 -7.20 -11.39 0.80
C LEU A 348 -7.06 -12.91 0.83
N ASP A 349 -6.57 -13.53 -0.24
CA ASP A 349 -6.35 -14.97 -0.36
C ASP A 349 -5.38 -15.48 0.72
N ALA A 350 -4.25 -14.79 0.93
CA ALA A 350 -3.32 -15.11 2.01
C ALA A 350 -3.98 -15.05 3.41
N ILE A 351 -4.85 -14.06 3.66
CA ILE A 351 -5.58 -13.95 4.93
C ILE A 351 -6.60 -15.08 5.08
N LEU A 352 -7.30 -15.44 4.00
CA LEU A 352 -8.27 -16.54 4.01
C LEU A 352 -7.58 -17.90 4.24
N LEU A 353 -6.38 -18.10 3.69
CA LEU A 353 -5.54 -19.27 3.95
C LEU A 353 -5.15 -19.36 5.43
N GLU A 354 -4.66 -18.28 6.04
CA GLU A 354 -4.33 -18.25 7.47
C GLU A 354 -5.54 -18.59 8.36
N ILE A 355 -6.73 -18.07 8.02
CA ILE A 355 -7.95 -18.33 8.79
C ILE A 355 -8.40 -19.79 8.66
N ARG A 356 -8.23 -20.36 7.46
CA ARG A 356 -8.53 -21.77 7.20
C ARG A 356 -7.62 -22.70 7.98
N ASP A 357 -6.31 -22.47 7.95
CA ASP A 357 -5.36 -23.30 8.69
C ASP A 357 -5.70 -23.30 10.20
N GLY A 358 -6.06 -22.13 10.75
CA GLY A 358 -6.53 -22.03 12.13
C GLY A 358 -7.91 -22.66 12.41
N ARG A 359 -8.77 -22.90 11.41
CA ARG A 359 -10.02 -23.66 11.55
C ARG A 359 -9.73 -25.16 11.64
N ASP A 360 -8.88 -25.65 10.75
CA ASP A 360 -8.52 -27.08 10.65
C ASP A 360 -7.76 -27.54 11.89
N GLU A 361 -6.95 -26.66 12.51
CA GLU A 361 -6.31 -26.90 13.82
C GLU A 361 -7.32 -26.97 14.99
N ARG A 362 -8.45 -26.25 14.91
CA ARG A 362 -9.50 -26.25 15.94
C ARG A 362 -10.47 -27.43 15.82
N HIS A 363 -10.58 -28.02 14.62
CA HIS A 363 -11.41 -29.19 14.35
C HIS A 363 -10.60 -30.24 13.57
N PRO A 364 -9.63 -30.91 14.22
CA PRO A 364 -8.83 -31.95 13.58
C PRO A 364 -9.69 -33.20 13.34
N GLY A 365 -10.38 -33.23 12.21
CA GLY A 365 -11.20 -34.36 11.75
C GLY A 365 -12.69 -34.18 12.01
N SER A 366 -13.41 -33.85 10.95
CA SER A 366 -14.78 -34.30 10.69
C SER A 366 -14.77 -35.25 9.51
#